data_AF-X1A9G8-F1
#
_entry.id   AF-X1A9G8-F1
#
_cell.length_a   1.000
_cell.length_b   1.000
_cell.length_c   1.000
_cell.angle_alpha   90.00
_cell.angle_beta   90.00
_cell.angle_gamma   90.00
#
_symmetry.space_group_name_H-M   'P 1'
#
loop_
_entity.id
_entity.type
_entity.pdbx_description
1 polymer ?
#
loop_
_entity_poly.entity_id
_entity_poly.type
_entity_poly.pdbx_seq_one_letter_code
_entity_poly.pdbx_strand_id
1 'polypeptide(L)' 'MSGLKELITRAKQKNVKAMEELFNQFTPLLKSRAKRYSRIGLEYDDVFQQGALLFILAIYDYKEKPPVTFAGFLIT' A
#
# COMPACT_ATOMS: atom_id res chain seq x y z
N MET A 1 2.71 -18.06 7.08
CA MET A 1 2.38 -16.67 6.79
C MET A 1 3.36 -15.80 7.55
N SER A 2 4.14 -14.97 6.85
CA SER A 2 5.03 -14.00 7.49
C SER A 2 4.20 -12.88 8.12
N GLY A 3 4.61 -12.39 9.29
CA GLY A 3 3.91 -11.28 9.94
C GLY A 3 4.02 -9.99 9.10
N LEU A 4 3.04 -9.08 9.20
CA LEU A 4 3.03 -7.81 8.46
C LEU A 4 4.35 -7.03 8.59
N LYS A 5 4.91 -6.97 9.81
CA LYS A 5 6.20 -6.32 10.11
C LYS A 5 7.36 -6.97 9.38
N GLU A 6 7.36 -8.29 9.27
CA GLU A 6 8.37 -9.05 8.54
C GLU A 6 8.27 -8.80 7.04
N LEU A 7 7.05 -8.78 6.48
CA LEU A 7 6.82 -8.46 5.07
C LEU A 7 7.30 -7.04 4.72
N ILE A 8 6.97 -6.04 5.54
CA ILE A 8 7.45 -4.66 5.35
C ILE A 8 8.99 -4.62 5.37
N THR A 9 9.62 -5.30 6.32
CA THR A 9 11.08 -5.33 6.45
C THR A 9 11.73 -5.94 5.21
N ARG A 10 11.22 -7.09 4.73
CA ARG A 10 11.72 -7.75 3.53
C ARG A 10 11.45 -6.93 2.26
N ALA A 11 10.28 -6.32 2.13
CA ALA A 11 9.91 -5.46 1.01
C ALA A 11 10.87 -4.25 0.89
N LYS A 12 11.22 -3.63 2.02
CA LYS A 12 12.24 -2.57 2.07
C LYS A 12 13.63 -3.01 1.61
N GLN A 13 13.98 -4.27 1.83
CA GLN A 13 15.22 -4.88 1.34
C GLN A 13 15.15 -5.29 -0.14
N LYS A 14 14.20 -4.73 -0.92
CA LYS A 14 13.99 -5.03 -2.35
C LYS A 14 13.60 -6.48 -2.62
N ASN A 15 13.04 -7.19 -1.63
CA ASN A 15 12.47 -8.52 -1.87
C ASN A 15 11.15 -8.38 -2.63
N VAL A 16 11.19 -8.68 -3.93
CA VAL A 16 10.04 -8.55 -4.84
C VAL A 16 8.85 -9.42 -4.37
N LYS A 17 9.09 -10.65 -3.91
CA LYS A 17 8.02 -11.53 -3.42
C LYS A 17 7.33 -10.97 -2.19
N ALA A 18 8.10 -10.39 -1.27
CA ALA A 18 7.53 -9.76 -0.07
C ALA A 18 6.71 -8.50 -0.43
N MET A 19 7.18 -7.71 -1.40
CA MET A 19 6.43 -6.56 -1.92
C MET A 19 5.13 -7.00 -2.60
N GLU A 20 5.19 -8.06 -3.42
CA GLU A 20 4.02 -8.62 -4.10
C GLU A 20 2.99 -9.18 -3.10
N GLU A 21 3.43 -9.95 -2.11
CA GLU A 21 2.54 -10.47 -1.06
C GLU A 21 1.87 -9.33 -0.28
N LEU A 22 2.64 -8.30 0.07
CA LEU A 22 2.13 -7.11 0.75
C LEU A 22 1.15 -6.32 -0.14
N PHE A 23 1.48 -6.12 -1.41
CA PHE A 23 0.61 -5.43 -2.36
C PHE A 23 -0.72 -6.17 -2.57
N ASN A 24 -0.68 -7.50 -2.67
CA ASN A 24 -1.88 -8.33 -2.82
C ASN A 24 -2.79 -8.23 -1.58
N GLN A 25 -2.23 -8.14 -0.38
CA GLN A 25 -3.01 -7.93 0.85
C GLN A 25 -3.75 -6.58 0.85
N PHE A 26 -3.15 -5.52 0.30
CA PHE A 26 -3.73 -4.16 0.29
C PHE A 26 -4.48 -3.81 -1.01
N THR A 27 -4.42 -4.65 -2.04
CA THR A 27 -5.13 -4.45 -3.31
C THR A 27 -6.62 -4.17 -3.13
N PRO A 28 -7.38 -4.88 -2.27
CA PRO A 28 -8.79 -4.56 -2.04
C PRO A 28 -9.03 -3.13 -1.54
N LEU A 29 -8.15 -2.62 -0.67
CA LEU A 29 -8.20 -1.24 -0.17
C LEU A 29 -7.92 -0.24 -1.30
N LEU A 30 -6.87 -0.48 -2.10
CA LEU A 30 -6.51 0.37 -3.23
C LEU A 30 -7.64 0.46 -4.27
N LYS A 31 -8.25 -0.68 -4.62
CA LYS A 31 -9.42 -0.73 -5.53
C LYS A 31 -10.61 0.05 -4.98
N SER A 32 -10.90 -0.09 -3.68
CA SER A 32 -11.99 0.65 -3.02
C SER A 32 -11.76 2.16 -3.06
N ARG A 33 -10.52 2.62 -2.81
CA ARG A 33 -10.15 4.04 -2.90
C ARG A 33 -10.21 4.56 -4.34
N ALA A 34 -9.67 3.82 -5.31
CA ALA A 34 -9.74 4.18 -6.72
C ALA A 34 -11.19 4.34 -7.20
N LYS A 35 -12.08 3.40 -6.83
CA LYS A 35 -13.52 3.48 -7.15
C LYS A 35 -14.20 4.70 -6.54
N ARG A 36 -13.78 5.16 -5.36
CA ARG A 36 -14.33 6.38 -4.75
C ARG A 36 -13.96 7.62 -5.55
N TYR A 37 -12.71 7.70 -6.01
CA TYR A 37 -12.21 8.83 -6.78
C TYR A 37 -12.64 8.79 -8.26
N SER A 38 -12.91 7.62 -8.84
CA SER A 38 -13.46 7.57 -10.19
C SER A 38 -14.88 8.14 -10.27
N ARG A 39 -15.65 8.11 -9.17
CA ARG A 39 -16.97 8.74 -9.08
C ARG A 39 -16.95 10.27 -9.21
N ILE A 40 -15.79 10.92 -9.07
CA ILE A 40 -15.64 12.37 -9.24
C ILE A 40 -15.03 12.74 -10.61
N GLY A 41 -15.05 11.82 -11.57
CA GLY A 41 -14.64 12.06 -12.95
C GLY A 41 -13.20 11.68 -13.29
N LEU A 42 -12.47 11.03 -12.36
CA LEU A 42 -11.13 10.50 -12.63
C LEU A 42 -11.22 9.10 -13.28
N GLU A 43 -10.28 8.79 -14.16
CA GLU A 43 -10.16 7.45 -14.74
C GLU A 43 -9.71 6.45 -13.65
N TYR A 44 -10.34 5.28 -13.60
CA TYR A 44 -10.16 4.34 -12.49
C TYR A 44 -8.77 3.69 -12.50
N ASP A 45 -8.30 3.25 -13.67
CA ASP A 45 -7.00 2.60 -13.81
C ASP A 45 -5.85 3.57 -13.51
N ASP A 46 -5.96 4.84 -13.94
CA ASP A 46 -5.02 5.91 -13.62
C ASP A 46 -4.92 6.14 -12.11
N VAL A 47 -6.07 6.27 -11.43
CA VAL A 47 -6.08 6.45 -9.98
C VAL A 47 -5.55 5.21 -9.26
N PHE A 48 -5.89 4.02 -9.73
CA PHE A 48 -5.39 2.78 -9.15
C PHE A 48 -3.86 2.68 -9.29
N GLN A 49 -3.31 2.98 -10.47
CA GLN A 49 -1.87 2.98 -10.72
C GLN A 49 -1.13 4.01 -9.86
N GLN A 50 -1.65 5.24 -9.75
CA GLN A 50 -1.09 6.26 -8.87
C GLN A 50 -1.14 5.82 -7.40
N GLY A 51 -2.26 5.24 -6.95
CA GLY A 51 -2.40 4.69 -5.61
C GLY A 51 -1.43 3.54 -5.33
N ALA A 52 -1.18 2.68 -6.31
CA ALA A 52 -0.20 1.60 -6.22
C ALA A 52 1.24 2.13 -6.09
N LEU A 53 1.59 3.18 -6.85
CA LEU A 53 2.89 3.84 -6.74
C LEU A 53 3.09 4.46 -5.34
N LEU A 54 2.09 5.22 -4.85
CA LEU A 54 2.13 5.81 -3.52
C LEU A 54 2.25 4.76 -2.43
N PHE A 55 1.55 3.63 -2.57
CA PHE A 55 1.68 2.49 -1.66
C PHE A 55 3.12 1.98 -1.59
N ILE A 56 3.77 1.75 -2.74
CA ILE A 56 5.16 1.29 -2.80
C ILE A 56 6.10 2.29 -2.13
N LEU A 57 5.95 3.58 -2.40
CA LEU A 57 6.75 4.63 -1.76
C LEU A 57 6.53 4.67 -0.25
N ALA A 58 5.28 4.54 0.19
CA ALA A 58 4.92 4.47 1.61
C ALA A 58 5.57 3.26 2.31
N ILE A 59 5.75 2.11 1.65
CA ILE A 59 6.52 0.99 2.22
C ILE A 59 7.94 1.41 2.55
N TYR A 60 8.62 2.09 1.64
CA TYR A 60 10.00 2.53 1.84
C TYR A 60 10.10 3.56 2.95
N ASP A 61 9.18 4.52 2.99
CA ASP A 61 9.20 5.63 3.95
C ASP A 61 8.66 5.27 5.34
N TYR A 62 7.85 4.21 5.46
CA TYR A 62 7.20 3.86 6.71
C TYR A 62 8.20 3.65 7.85
N LYS A 63 8.15 4.48 8.88
CA LYS A 63 8.90 4.27 10.13
C LYS A 63 7.88 3.90 11.19
N GLU A 64 8.05 2.73 11.80
CA GLU A 64 7.17 2.29 12.89
C GLU A 64 7.30 3.31 14.04
N LYS A 65 6.24 4.10 14.23
CA LYS A 65 6.18 5.14 15.25
C LYS A 65 4.86 4.99 16.00
N PRO A 66 4.86 4.41 17.19
CA PRO A 66 3.65 4.30 18.01
C PRO A 66 3.01 5.68 18.21
N PRO A 67 1.67 5.79 18.16
CA PRO A 67 0.68 4.71 18.09
C PRO A 67 0.23 4.33 16.66
N VAL A 68 0.86 4.86 15.61
CA VAL A 68 0.35 4.73 14.23
C VAL A 68 0.74 3.37 13.62
N THR A 69 -0.28 2.55 13.34
CA THR A 69 -0.12 1.29 12.61
C THR A 69 0.20 1.56 11.14
N PHE A 70 0.79 0.59 10.45
CA PHE A 70 1.07 0.70 9.02
C PHE A 70 -0.21 1.00 8.19
N ALA A 71 -1.33 0.37 8.52
CA ALA A 71 -2.62 0.66 7.87
C ALA A 71 -3.09 2.10 8.14
N GLY A 72 -2.87 2.63 9.35
CA GLY A 72 -3.14 4.03 9.68
C GLY A 72 -2.28 4.98 8.85
N PHE A 73 -0.98 4.70 8.74
CA PHE A 73 -0.04 5.48 7.94
C PHE A 73 -0.43 5.55 6.45
N LEU A 74 -0.93 4.46 5.88
CA LEU A 74 -1.38 4.42 4.48
C LEU A 74 -2.65 5.21 4.18
N ILE A 75 -3.50 5.45 5.19
CA ILE A 75 -4.82 6.06 5.01
C ILE A 75 -4.83 7.54 5.41
N THR A 76 -3.81 8.00 6.14
CA THR A 76 -3.65 9.39 6.59
C THR A 76 -3.08 10.24 5.46
#